data_AF-A0A430QPP4-F1
#
_entry.id   AF-A0A430QPP4-F1
#
_cell.length_a   1.000
_cell.length_b   1.000
_cell.length_c   1.000
_cell.angle_alpha   90.00
_cell.angle_beta   90.00
_cell.angle_gamma   90.00
#
_symmetry.space_group_name_H-M   'P 1'
#
loop_
_entity.id
_entity.type
_entity.pdbx_description
1 polymer ?
#
loop_
_entity_poly.entity_id
_entity_poly.type
_entity_poly.pdbx_seq_one_letter_code
_entity_poly.pdbx_strand_id
1 'polypeptide(L)'
;MYIKKVIIQGFRSYRDQTCPEEFSPHHNIIGMICLTSIIPIVGRNGSGKSNFFQAIQFVLSDEYSHLSNQERQNLLHEGTGPRVISAYVEMIFDNSDNRIPFDKNEVSLRRIIGSKKDQYFLDKKMVTKADVMNMLESAGFSRSNPYYIVKQGKVSGFFISYTNRFPSIEAKREQISELLNSIEDRLRTLENETKELKEYQHWDRDRRALEFTIYDRELKETRKKLEEIQTRREQSSESTAEIRRAAKDCADAIEKLERDLRDNRLKEAQMQDEVEQVQASVSDVLQRREQLQLTIADYSATLRGGKSARERASEELNRVREQINQVERRLAELRPQYKKAKQFEDELANALSDAEHRR
;
A
#
# COMPACT_ATOMS: atom_id res chain seq x y z
N MET A 1 -21.83 70.39 5.04
CA MET A 1 -21.33 70.37 3.67
C MET A 1 -22.09 71.40 2.86
N TYR A 2 -21.39 72.36 2.26
CA TYR A 2 -21.94 73.28 1.27
C TYR A 2 -20.90 73.54 0.18
N ILE A 3 -21.35 74.05 -0.97
CA ILE A 3 -20.46 74.44 -2.06
C ILE A 3 -19.84 75.78 -1.65
N LYS A 4 -18.54 75.82 -1.39
CA LYS A 4 -17.80 77.03 -1.04
C LYS A 4 -17.50 77.88 -2.28
N LYS A 5 -17.18 77.25 -3.41
CA LYS A 5 -16.78 77.97 -4.63
C LYS A 5 -17.00 77.15 -5.90
N VAL A 6 -17.27 77.83 -7.01
CA VAL A 6 -17.43 77.20 -8.34
C VAL A 6 -16.59 77.96 -9.36
N ILE A 7 -15.67 77.29 -10.03
CA ILE A 7 -14.78 77.84 -11.04
C ILE A 7 -15.23 77.29 -12.40
N ILE A 8 -15.48 78.17 -13.37
CA ILE A 8 -15.99 77.80 -14.69
C ILE A 8 -15.07 78.38 -15.75
N GLN A 9 -14.64 77.57 -16.72
CA GLN A 9 -13.87 78.04 -17.87
C GLN A 9 -14.28 77.31 -19.15
N GLY A 10 -14.40 78.05 -20.25
CA GLY A 10 -14.70 77.51 -21.57
C GLY A 10 -16.12 76.93 -21.76
N PHE A 11 -17.01 77.06 -20.77
CA PHE A 11 -18.34 76.43 -20.75
C PHE A 11 -19.44 77.40 -21.19
N ARG A 12 -20.14 77.09 -22.28
CA ARG A 12 -21.25 77.89 -22.86
C ARG A 12 -20.95 79.39 -22.94
N SER A 13 -21.52 80.22 -22.08
CA SER A 13 -21.29 81.68 -22.11
C SER A 13 -19.99 82.12 -21.43
N TYR A 14 -19.31 81.23 -20.72
CA TYR A 14 -18.11 81.54 -19.93
C TYR A 14 -16.84 81.15 -20.69
N ARG A 15 -16.20 82.12 -21.35
CA ARG A 15 -14.95 81.90 -22.09
C ARG A 15 -13.74 81.79 -21.16
N ASP A 16 -13.48 82.86 -20.42
CA ASP A 16 -12.37 82.95 -19.50
C ASP A 16 -12.73 82.40 -18.12
N GLN A 17 -11.71 82.09 -17.33
CA GLN A 17 -11.90 81.51 -15.99
C GLN A 17 -12.68 82.50 -15.12
N THR A 18 -13.94 82.16 -14.86
CA THR A 18 -14.79 82.93 -13.97
C THR A 18 -14.75 82.29 -12.60
N CYS A 19 -14.46 83.12 -11.61
CA CYS A 19 -14.22 82.71 -10.23
C CYS A 19 -15.11 83.60 -9.36
N PRO A 20 -16.40 83.28 -9.18
CA PRO A 20 -17.24 83.96 -8.21
C PRO A 20 -16.57 83.90 -6.83
N GLU A 21 -16.76 84.95 -6.04
CA GLU A 21 -16.36 84.95 -4.63
C GLU A 21 -17.09 83.83 -3.86
N GLU A 22 -16.60 83.54 -2.66
CA GLU A 22 -17.05 82.38 -1.87
C GLU A 22 -18.54 82.46 -1.48
N PHE A 23 -19.24 81.34 -1.58
CA PHE A 23 -20.65 81.22 -1.21
C PHE A 23 -20.84 81.19 0.31
N SER A 24 -21.97 81.76 0.77
CA SER A 24 -22.36 81.70 2.17
C SER A 24 -22.95 80.31 2.53
N PRO A 25 -22.72 79.77 3.75
CA PRO A 25 -23.28 78.49 4.18
C PRO A 25 -24.82 78.46 4.26
N HIS A 26 -25.49 79.61 4.30
CA HIS A 26 -26.94 79.69 4.55
C HIS A 26 -27.75 79.90 3.27
N HIS A 27 -27.93 81.16 2.83
CA HIS A 27 -28.78 81.49 1.69
C HIS A 27 -27.97 82.22 0.63
N ASN A 28 -27.96 81.69 -0.59
CA ASN A 28 -27.30 82.28 -1.75
C ASN A 28 -28.34 82.64 -2.81
N ILE A 29 -28.49 83.93 -3.12
CA ILE A 29 -29.42 84.42 -4.14
C ILE A 29 -28.62 84.85 -5.38
N ILE A 30 -28.95 84.29 -6.55
CA ILE A 30 -28.26 84.61 -7.81
C ILE A 30 -28.95 85.85 -8.46
N GLY A 31 -28.66 87.01 -7.82
CA GLY A 31 -29.16 88.40 -7.96
C GLY A 31 -28.06 89.43 -8.40
N MET A 32 -28.34 90.72 -8.66
CA MET A 32 -27.50 91.66 -9.46
C MET A 32 -26.54 92.50 -8.65
N ILE A 33 -25.36 92.77 -9.25
CA ILE A 33 -24.31 93.74 -8.89
C ILE A 33 -23.26 93.29 -7.88
N CYS A 34 -22.02 93.20 -8.37
CA CYS A 34 -20.78 93.25 -7.62
C CYS A 34 -20.67 94.59 -6.86
N LEU A 35 -20.68 94.53 -5.53
CA LEU A 35 -19.85 95.31 -4.59
C LEU A 35 -20.31 94.99 -3.15
N THR A 36 -19.39 94.41 -2.37
CA THR A 36 -19.37 94.44 -0.90
C THR A 36 -20.50 93.70 -0.17
N SER A 37 -20.15 92.56 0.42
CA SER A 37 -20.95 91.68 1.30
C SER A 37 -22.22 91.11 0.64
N ILE A 38 -22.18 89.80 0.37
CA ILE A 38 -23.10 89.02 -0.48
C ILE A 38 -22.78 89.26 -1.96
N ILE A 39 -22.13 88.29 -2.61
CA ILE A 39 -21.65 88.42 -3.99
C ILE A 39 -22.73 88.03 -4.99
N PRO A 40 -23.32 88.98 -5.71
CA PRO A 40 -24.46 88.74 -6.58
C PRO A 40 -24.02 88.63 -8.06
N ILE A 41 -24.33 87.50 -8.70
CA ILE A 41 -24.24 87.31 -10.16
C ILE A 41 -25.63 87.54 -10.79
N VAL A 42 -25.94 88.74 -11.30
CA VAL A 42 -26.96 88.95 -12.36
C VAL A 42 -26.36 89.79 -13.45
N GLY A 43 -26.70 89.41 -14.68
CA GLY A 43 -26.79 90.37 -15.77
C GLY A 43 -28.15 90.30 -16.47
N ARG A 44 -28.27 91.14 -17.50
CA ARG A 44 -29.34 91.25 -18.50
C ARG A 44 -29.87 89.88 -18.97
N ASN A 45 -31.10 89.79 -19.48
CA ASN A 45 -31.59 88.56 -20.13
C ASN A 45 -30.54 88.10 -21.18
N GLY A 46 -30.02 86.87 -21.03
CA GLY A 46 -28.87 86.36 -21.79
C GLY A 46 -27.51 86.42 -21.08
N SER A 47 -27.43 86.86 -19.82
CA SER A 47 -26.20 86.99 -19.01
C SER A 47 -25.55 85.69 -18.52
N GLY A 48 -26.03 84.53 -18.96
CA GLY A 48 -25.44 83.24 -18.60
C GLY A 48 -25.93 82.63 -17.28
N LYS A 49 -26.92 83.20 -16.59
CA LYS A 49 -27.50 82.63 -15.34
C LYS A 49 -27.96 81.18 -15.47
N SER A 50 -28.76 80.89 -16.50
CA SER A 50 -29.22 79.53 -16.76
C SER A 50 -28.05 78.61 -17.10
N ASN A 51 -27.01 79.14 -17.75
CA ASN A 51 -25.78 78.41 -18.05
C ASN A 51 -24.94 78.15 -16.79
N PHE A 52 -25.01 79.01 -15.76
CA PHE A 52 -24.38 78.79 -14.46
C PHE A 52 -25.00 77.60 -13.72
N PHE A 53 -26.33 77.53 -13.64
CA PHE A 53 -27.01 76.38 -13.05
C PHE A 53 -26.78 75.09 -13.85
N GLN A 54 -26.70 75.20 -15.17
CA GLN A 54 -26.31 74.06 -16.02
C GLN A 54 -24.85 73.63 -15.80
N ALA A 55 -23.93 74.54 -15.49
CA ALA A 55 -22.56 74.20 -15.13
C ALA A 55 -22.49 73.42 -13.80
N ILE A 56 -23.28 73.83 -12.80
CA ILE A 56 -23.40 73.10 -11.54
C ILE A 56 -24.06 71.73 -11.77
N GLN A 57 -25.15 71.69 -12.55
CA GLN A 57 -25.83 70.46 -12.89
C GLN A 57 -24.91 69.52 -13.70
N PHE A 58 -24.04 70.06 -14.54
CA PHE A 58 -23.08 69.31 -15.33
C PHE A 58 -22.07 68.54 -14.45
N VAL A 59 -21.72 69.05 -13.26
CA VAL A 59 -20.84 68.32 -12.33
C VAL A 59 -21.63 67.33 -11.46
N LEU A 60 -22.81 67.72 -10.99
CA LEU A 60 -23.56 66.96 -9.97
C LEU A 60 -24.53 65.90 -10.53
N SER A 61 -24.96 66.03 -11.78
CA SER A 61 -26.04 65.21 -12.35
C SER A 61 -25.56 64.21 -13.40
N ASP A 62 -26.18 63.04 -13.40
CA ASP A 62 -25.90 61.97 -14.37
C ASP A 62 -26.53 62.21 -15.77
N GLU A 63 -27.39 63.23 -15.92
CA GLU A 63 -28.06 63.57 -17.18
C GLU A 63 -27.06 63.88 -18.32
N TYR A 64 -25.87 64.38 -17.97
CA TYR A 64 -24.81 64.76 -18.92
C TYR A 64 -23.82 63.64 -19.24
N SER A 65 -24.16 62.39 -18.93
CA SER A 65 -23.27 61.24 -19.14
C SER A 65 -23.38 60.61 -20.52
N HIS A 66 -24.54 60.74 -21.17
CA HIS A 66 -24.83 60.14 -22.47
C HIS A 66 -24.89 61.18 -23.59
N LEU A 67 -24.02 62.19 -23.53
CA LEU A 67 -23.99 63.26 -24.54
C LEU A 67 -23.36 62.76 -25.84
N SER A 68 -24.07 62.97 -26.95
CA SER A 68 -23.58 62.82 -28.31
C SER A 68 -22.45 63.82 -28.63
N ASN A 69 -21.70 63.57 -29.69
CA ASN A 69 -20.59 64.45 -30.10
C ASN A 69 -21.06 65.89 -30.38
N GLN A 70 -22.27 66.08 -30.93
CA GLN A 70 -22.85 67.40 -31.17
C GLN A 70 -23.25 68.09 -29.85
N GLU A 71 -23.88 67.37 -28.93
CA GLU A 71 -24.26 67.92 -27.63
C GLU A 71 -23.04 68.32 -26.78
N ARG A 72 -21.93 67.58 -26.90
CA ARG A 72 -20.65 67.95 -26.28
C ARG A 72 -20.07 69.24 -26.85
N GLN A 73 -20.17 69.46 -28.17
CA GLN A 73 -19.77 70.74 -28.77
C GLN A 73 -20.63 71.90 -28.26
N ASN A 74 -21.94 71.68 -28.13
CA ASN A 74 -22.87 72.70 -27.64
C ASN A 74 -22.64 73.12 -26.18
N LEU A 75 -21.80 72.40 -25.42
CA LEU A 75 -21.38 72.78 -24.07
C LEU A 75 -20.13 73.67 -24.06
N LEU A 76 -19.34 73.68 -25.15
CA LEU A 76 -18.17 74.53 -25.28
C LEU A 76 -18.59 75.96 -25.66
N HIS A 77 -17.75 76.95 -25.31
CA HIS A 77 -18.04 78.34 -25.64
C HIS A 77 -17.96 78.61 -27.14
N GLU A 78 -19.07 79.12 -27.71
CA GLU A 78 -19.17 79.62 -29.07
C GLU A 78 -19.18 81.15 -29.06
N GLY A 79 -18.10 81.77 -29.53
CA GLY A 79 -17.94 83.23 -29.54
C GLY A 79 -16.84 83.69 -30.48
N THR A 80 -16.65 85.01 -30.58
CA THR A 80 -15.62 85.62 -31.45
C THR A 80 -14.23 85.51 -30.83
N GLY A 81 -13.35 84.72 -31.46
CA GLY A 81 -11.97 84.49 -31.03
C GLY A 81 -11.47 83.07 -31.33
N PRO A 82 -10.25 82.69 -30.86
CA PRO A 82 -9.76 81.32 -30.93
C PRO A 82 -10.76 80.33 -30.32
N ARG A 83 -10.98 79.22 -31.04
CA ARG A 83 -11.91 78.16 -30.63
C ARG A 83 -11.44 77.50 -29.34
N VAL A 84 -12.34 77.37 -28.37
CA VAL A 84 -12.09 76.67 -27.11
C VAL A 84 -12.19 75.16 -27.37
N ILE A 85 -11.09 74.43 -27.13
CA ILE A 85 -11.00 72.98 -27.39
C ILE A 85 -11.55 72.15 -26.21
N SER A 86 -11.50 72.71 -25.01
CA SER A 86 -11.96 72.06 -23.78
C SER A 86 -12.49 73.09 -22.78
N ALA A 87 -13.54 72.70 -22.06
CA ALA A 87 -14.11 73.42 -20.94
C ALA A 87 -13.91 72.63 -19.65
N TYR A 88 -13.90 73.30 -18.51
CA TYR A 88 -14.00 72.62 -17.23
C TYR A 88 -14.85 73.41 -16.24
N VAL A 89 -15.45 72.66 -15.32
CA VAL A 89 -16.15 73.20 -14.16
C VAL A 89 -15.55 72.53 -12.93
N GLU A 90 -15.08 73.33 -11.98
CA GLU A 90 -14.56 72.87 -10.70
C GLU A 90 -15.42 73.41 -9.56
N MET A 91 -15.80 72.52 -8.65
CA MET A 91 -16.58 72.84 -7.46
C MET A 91 -15.75 72.51 -6.24
N ILE A 92 -15.61 73.47 -5.33
CA ILE A 92 -14.92 73.32 -4.06
C ILE A 92 -16.00 73.22 -2.99
N PHE A 93 -16.01 72.12 -2.27
CA PHE A 93 -16.92 71.84 -1.17
C PHE A 93 -16.22 72.04 0.17
N ASP A 94 -16.92 72.67 1.11
CA ASP A 94 -16.55 72.63 2.52
C ASP A 94 -17.10 71.33 3.11
N ASN A 95 -16.21 70.45 3.54
CA ASN A 95 -16.47 69.13 4.10
C ASN A 95 -16.21 69.08 5.62
N SER A 96 -16.35 70.20 6.33
CA SER A 96 -16.17 70.25 7.80
C SER A 96 -17.09 69.30 8.59
N ASP A 97 -18.17 68.80 7.99
CA ASP A 97 -19.08 67.80 8.56
C ASP A 97 -18.79 66.36 8.14
N ASN A 98 -17.66 66.11 7.45
CA ASN A 98 -17.16 64.79 7.04
C ASN A 98 -18.21 63.92 6.31
N ARG A 99 -19.11 64.53 5.54
CA ARG A 99 -20.11 63.81 4.74
C ARG A 99 -19.51 63.13 3.52
N ILE A 100 -18.48 63.74 2.95
CA ILE A 100 -17.68 63.12 1.91
C ILE A 100 -16.56 62.34 2.62
N PRO A 101 -16.35 61.05 2.32
CA PRO A 101 -15.35 60.20 3.00
C PRO A 101 -13.91 60.53 2.56
N PHE A 102 -13.47 61.77 2.81
CA PHE A 102 -12.11 62.25 2.61
C PHE A 102 -11.66 63.06 3.83
N ASP A 103 -10.43 62.84 4.29
CA ASP A 103 -9.85 63.46 5.51
C ASP A 103 -9.50 64.96 5.35
N LYS A 104 -10.05 65.63 4.34
CA LYS A 104 -9.82 67.06 4.10
C LYS A 104 -11.08 67.86 4.36
N ASN A 105 -10.89 69.00 5.01
CA ASN A 105 -11.94 69.98 5.26
C ASN A 105 -12.42 70.66 3.97
N GLU A 106 -11.61 70.66 2.91
CA GLU A 106 -11.99 71.15 1.58
C GLU A 106 -11.72 70.10 0.52
N VAL A 107 -12.73 69.84 -0.32
CA VAL A 107 -12.67 68.83 -1.39
C VAL A 107 -12.95 69.52 -2.72
N SER A 108 -12.04 69.39 -3.70
CA SER A 108 -12.24 69.96 -5.04
C SER A 108 -12.61 68.90 -6.07
N LEU A 109 -13.76 69.06 -6.71
CA LEU A 109 -14.25 68.20 -7.78
C LEU A 109 -14.28 68.98 -9.09
N ARG A 110 -13.47 68.56 -10.05
CA ARG A 110 -13.36 69.16 -11.37
C ARG A 110 -13.79 68.18 -12.46
N ARG A 111 -14.74 68.57 -13.31
CA ARG A 111 -15.09 67.83 -14.54
C ARG A 111 -14.58 68.60 -15.75
N ILE A 112 -13.77 67.94 -16.58
CA ILE A 112 -13.21 68.49 -17.82
C ILE A 112 -13.91 67.83 -19.01
N ILE A 113 -14.45 68.64 -19.91
CA ILE A 113 -15.09 68.19 -21.14
C ILE A 113 -14.39 68.80 -22.36
N GLY A 114 -14.12 67.96 -23.34
CA GLY A 114 -13.70 68.37 -24.67
C GLY A 114 -14.35 67.47 -25.72
N SER A 115 -14.05 67.72 -26.99
CA SER A 115 -14.69 67.04 -28.12
C SER A 115 -14.59 65.51 -28.06
N LYS A 116 -13.52 64.96 -27.46
CA LYS A 116 -13.25 63.52 -27.35
C LYS A 116 -12.94 63.03 -25.93
N LYS A 117 -12.88 63.94 -24.94
CA LYS A 117 -12.45 63.63 -23.57
C LYS A 117 -13.49 64.13 -22.59
N ASP A 118 -13.86 63.30 -21.63
CA ASP A 118 -14.69 63.65 -20.47
C ASP A 118 -14.05 62.99 -19.26
N GLN A 119 -13.50 63.79 -18.35
CA GLN A 119 -12.65 63.33 -17.26
C GLN A 119 -13.02 64.03 -15.97
N TYR A 120 -13.04 63.27 -14.87
CA TYR A 120 -13.23 63.79 -13.53
C TYR A 120 -11.90 63.82 -12.78
N PHE A 121 -11.69 64.88 -12.03
CA PHE A 121 -10.56 65.07 -11.14
C PHE A 121 -11.08 65.41 -9.76
N LEU A 122 -10.60 64.68 -8.76
CA LEU A 122 -10.87 64.95 -7.36
C LEU A 122 -9.53 65.32 -6.70
N ASP A 123 -9.44 66.52 -6.12
CA ASP A 123 -8.21 67.06 -5.54
C ASP A 123 -7.00 66.94 -6.49
N LYS A 124 -7.21 67.26 -7.77
CA LYS A 124 -6.22 67.16 -8.87
C LYS A 124 -5.82 65.72 -9.26
N LYS A 125 -6.36 64.68 -8.63
CA LYS A 125 -6.18 63.28 -9.04
C LYS A 125 -7.30 62.85 -9.99
N MET A 126 -6.95 62.15 -11.06
CA MET A 126 -7.94 61.62 -12.00
C MET A 126 -8.73 60.49 -11.34
N VAL A 127 -10.06 60.54 -11.40
CA VAL A 127 -10.97 59.56 -10.80
C VAL A 127 -11.99 59.07 -11.82
N THR A 128 -12.52 57.86 -11.61
CA THR A 128 -13.55 57.32 -12.49
C THR A 128 -14.92 57.94 -12.17
N LYS A 129 -15.83 57.95 -13.16
CA LYS A 129 -17.20 58.45 -12.97
C LYS A 129 -17.93 57.69 -11.86
N ALA A 130 -17.75 56.37 -11.77
CA ALA A 130 -18.41 55.53 -10.79
C ALA A 130 -18.03 55.95 -9.35
N ASP A 131 -16.74 56.23 -9.13
CA ASP A 131 -16.24 56.68 -7.83
C ASP A 131 -16.82 58.04 -7.43
N VAL A 132 -16.89 58.98 -8.39
CA VAL A 132 -17.51 60.31 -8.15
C VAL A 132 -18.99 60.16 -7.82
N MET A 133 -19.72 59.29 -8.52
CA MET A 133 -21.15 59.11 -8.27
C MET A 133 -21.41 58.40 -6.92
N ASN A 134 -20.57 57.45 -6.51
CA ASN A 134 -20.64 56.83 -5.18
C ASN A 134 -20.31 57.84 -4.08
N MET A 135 -19.34 58.71 -4.32
CA MET A 135 -18.98 59.81 -3.43
C MET A 135 -20.15 60.80 -3.26
N LEU A 136 -20.78 61.22 -4.35
CA LEU A 136 -21.94 62.12 -4.33
C LEU A 136 -23.15 61.48 -3.62
N GLU A 137 -23.37 60.19 -3.82
CA GLU A 137 -24.43 59.43 -3.15
C GLU A 137 -24.20 59.34 -1.63
N SER A 138 -22.96 59.11 -1.21
CA SER A 138 -22.57 59.14 0.21
C SER A 138 -22.77 60.52 0.83
N ALA A 139 -22.56 61.58 0.05
CA ALA A 139 -22.78 62.96 0.46
C ALA A 139 -24.27 63.38 0.49
N GLY A 140 -25.18 62.51 0.04
CA GLY A 140 -26.63 62.72 0.04
C GLY A 140 -27.24 63.17 -1.29
N PHE A 141 -26.46 63.24 -2.37
CA PHE A 141 -26.97 63.49 -3.72
C PHE A 141 -27.41 62.16 -4.36
N SER A 142 -28.70 61.83 -4.26
CA SER A 142 -29.24 60.60 -4.82
C SER A 142 -29.32 60.65 -6.35
N ARG A 143 -28.95 59.54 -7.01
CA ARG A 143 -29.11 59.35 -8.47
C ARG A 143 -30.58 59.26 -8.90
N SER A 144 -31.39 58.61 -8.07
CA SER A 144 -32.79 58.28 -8.37
C SER A 144 -33.73 59.45 -8.08
N ASN A 145 -33.28 60.41 -7.27
CA ASN A 145 -34.11 61.50 -6.79
C ASN A 145 -33.46 62.88 -7.02
N PRO A 146 -33.66 63.50 -8.21
CA PRO A 146 -33.06 64.78 -8.57
C PRO A 146 -33.80 66.00 -7.98
N TYR A 147 -34.65 65.85 -6.94
CA TYR A 147 -35.43 66.96 -6.37
C TYR A 147 -34.59 68.09 -5.74
N TYR A 148 -33.26 67.97 -5.73
CA TYR A 148 -32.35 69.04 -5.31
C TYR A 148 -32.11 70.13 -6.38
N ILE A 149 -32.50 69.92 -7.65
CA ILE A 149 -32.45 70.96 -8.71
C ILE A 149 -33.81 71.07 -9.40
N VAL A 150 -34.53 72.16 -9.17
CA VAL A 150 -35.83 72.41 -9.79
C VAL A 150 -35.65 73.25 -11.06
N LYS A 151 -35.85 72.64 -12.23
CA LYS A 151 -35.89 73.35 -13.51
C LYS A 151 -37.20 74.14 -13.63
N GLN A 152 -37.13 75.34 -14.23
CA GLN A 152 -38.29 76.18 -14.50
C GLN A 152 -39.36 75.38 -15.29
N GLY A 153 -40.61 75.34 -14.81
CA GLY A 153 -41.74 74.66 -15.46
C GLY A 153 -42.03 73.21 -15.00
N LYS A 154 -41.17 72.57 -14.19
CA LYS A 154 -41.38 71.17 -13.74
C LYS A 154 -42.16 71.00 -12.42
N VAL A 155 -42.64 72.08 -11.82
CA VAL A 155 -43.34 72.05 -10.52
C VAL A 155 -44.73 71.37 -10.61
N SER A 156 -45.43 71.49 -11.74
CA SER A 156 -46.77 70.89 -11.93
C SER A 156 -46.75 69.34 -11.95
N GLY A 157 -45.70 68.73 -12.49
CA GLY A 157 -45.56 67.27 -12.54
C GLY A 157 -45.38 66.61 -11.17
N PHE A 158 -44.89 67.37 -10.19
CA PHE A 158 -44.77 66.88 -8.81
C PHE A 158 -46.15 66.60 -8.20
N PHE A 159 -47.13 67.48 -8.44
CA PHE A 159 -48.48 67.35 -7.87
C PHE A 159 -49.24 66.12 -8.38
N ILE A 160 -49.09 65.78 -9.67
CA ILE A 160 -49.79 64.65 -10.31
C ILE A 160 -49.26 63.28 -9.83
N SER A 161 -48.00 63.21 -9.42
CA SER A 161 -47.38 61.97 -8.94
C SER A 161 -47.89 61.51 -7.57
N TYR A 162 -48.37 62.44 -6.72
CA TYR A 162 -48.96 62.10 -5.42
C TYR A 162 -50.36 61.51 -5.54
N THR A 163 -51.14 61.95 -6.53
CA THR A 163 -52.53 61.49 -6.73
C THR A 163 -52.61 60.06 -7.26
N ASN A 164 -51.65 59.65 -8.10
CA ASN A 164 -51.59 58.28 -8.66
C ASN A 164 -51.02 57.22 -7.70
N ARG A 165 -50.72 57.58 -6.43
CA ARG A 165 -50.13 56.67 -5.44
C ARG A 165 -51.16 55.92 -4.58
N PHE A 166 -52.46 56.14 -4.81
CA PHE A 166 -53.54 55.35 -4.23
C PHE A 166 -54.17 54.45 -5.30
N PRO A 167 -53.66 53.22 -5.53
CA PRO A 167 -54.48 52.19 -6.18
C PRO A 167 -55.72 51.93 -5.31
N SER A 168 -56.89 51.67 -5.92
CA SER A 168 -58.14 51.46 -5.17
C SER A 168 -57.96 50.36 -4.12
N ILE A 169 -58.54 50.56 -2.94
CA ILE A 169 -58.45 49.62 -1.82
C ILE A 169 -58.97 48.23 -2.23
N GLU A 170 -59.89 48.15 -3.19
CA GLU A 170 -60.39 46.88 -3.73
C GLU A 170 -59.31 46.07 -4.46
N ALA A 171 -58.50 46.70 -5.31
CA ALA A 171 -57.43 45.99 -6.03
C ALA A 171 -56.39 45.37 -5.07
N LYS A 172 -56.11 46.05 -3.95
CA LYS A 172 -55.22 45.50 -2.91
C LYS A 172 -55.89 44.36 -2.12
N ARG A 173 -57.20 44.40 -1.88
CA ARG A 173 -57.93 43.33 -1.19
C ARG A 173 -57.98 42.05 -2.02
N GLU A 174 -58.13 42.18 -3.33
CA GLU A 174 -58.12 41.04 -4.26
C GLU A 174 -56.74 40.38 -4.30
N GLN A 175 -55.66 41.18 -4.44
CA GLN A 175 -54.28 40.68 -4.36
C GLN A 175 -53.98 39.98 -3.04
N ILE A 176 -54.46 40.52 -1.91
CA ILE A 176 -54.28 39.87 -0.60
C ILE A 176 -55.05 38.55 -0.53
N SER A 177 -56.27 38.49 -1.08
CA SER A 177 -57.08 37.27 -1.09
C SER A 177 -56.44 36.17 -1.95
N GLU A 178 -55.92 36.52 -3.12
CA GLU A 178 -55.17 35.59 -3.98
C GLU A 178 -53.90 35.07 -3.29
N LEU A 179 -53.15 35.95 -2.63
CA LEU A 179 -51.97 35.55 -1.86
C LEU A 179 -52.34 34.62 -0.69
N LEU A 180 -53.43 34.89 0.02
CA LEU A 180 -53.90 34.04 1.11
C LEU A 180 -54.28 32.65 0.62
N ASN A 181 -55.01 32.53 -0.49
CA ASN A 181 -55.34 31.24 -1.09
C ASN A 181 -54.08 30.47 -1.51
N SER A 182 -53.10 31.15 -2.10
CA SER A 182 -51.83 30.53 -2.47
C SER A 182 -51.03 30.05 -1.24
N ILE A 183 -51.08 30.79 -0.13
CA ILE A 183 -50.46 30.39 1.13
C ILE A 183 -51.18 29.17 1.71
N GLU A 184 -52.51 29.16 1.70
CA GLU A 184 -53.32 28.06 2.22
C GLU A 184 -53.10 26.77 1.44
N ASP A 185 -53.08 26.84 0.11
CA ASP A 185 -52.73 25.70 -0.76
C ASP A 185 -51.32 25.18 -0.45
N ARG A 186 -50.37 26.09 -0.23
CA ARG A 186 -48.99 25.71 0.09
C ARG A 186 -48.83 25.12 1.49
N LEU A 187 -49.62 25.59 2.46
CA LEU A 187 -49.69 24.99 3.78
C LEU A 187 -50.24 23.58 3.69
N ARG A 188 -51.30 23.36 2.90
CA ARG A 188 -51.89 22.04 2.68
C ARG A 188 -50.91 21.07 2.00
N THR A 189 -50.13 21.52 1.01
CA THR A 189 -49.08 20.68 0.42
C THR A 189 -47.99 20.34 1.43
N LEU A 190 -47.53 21.32 2.20
CA LEU A 190 -46.52 21.10 3.25
C LEU A 190 -47.01 20.13 4.33
N GLU A 191 -48.28 20.20 4.71
CA GLU A 191 -48.89 19.25 5.66
C GLU A 191 -48.89 17.82 5.12
N ASN A 192 -49.19 17.62 3.84
CA ASN A 192 -49.14 16.31 3.20
C ASN A 192 -47.70 15.79 3.11
N GLU A 193 -46.77 16.61 2.63
CA GLU A 193 -45.34 16.27 2.59
C GLU A 193 -44.81 15.90 3.99
N THR A 194 -45.27 16.61 5.03
CA THR A 194 -44.89 16.32 6.42
C THR A 194 -45.44 14.96 6.88
N LYS A 195 -46.64 14.57 6.46
CA LYS A 195 -47.21 13.24 6.76
C LYS A 195 -46.43 12.14 6.05
N GLU A 196 -46.20 12.30 4.74
CA GLU A 196 -45.41 11.36 3.95
C GLU A 196 -44.00 11.19 4.51
N LEU A 197 -43.35 12.28 4.93
CA LEU A 197 -42.03 12.24 5.55
C LEU A 197 -42.03 11.45 6.87
N LYS A 198 -43.09 11.59 7.69
CA LYS A 198 -43.20 10.81 8.94
C LYS A 198 -43.36 9.32 8.66
N GLU A 199 -44.17 8.94 7.69
CA GLU A 199 -44.33 7.55 7.27
C GLU A 199 -43.01 7.00 6.71
N TYR A 200 -42.34 7.76 5.86
CA TYR A 200 -41.02 7.40 5.35
C TYR A 200 -40.00 7.18 6.47
N GLN A 201 -39.94 8.07 7.47
CA GLN A 201 -39.05 7.92 8.62
C GLN A 201 -39.39 6.74 9.52
N HIS A 202 -40.66 6.33 9.58
CA HIS A 202 -41.07 5.13 10.29
C HIS A 202 -40.59 3.89 9.54
N TRP A 203 -40.90 3.78 8.24
CA TRP A 203 -40.49 2.65 7.42
C TRP A 203 -38.99 2.52 7.25
N ASP A 204 -38.24 3.64 7.17
CA ASP A 204 -36.78 3.59 7.10
C ASP A 204 -36.16 3.12 8.44
N ARG A 205 -36.76 3.46 9.58
CA ARG A 205 -36.34 2.89 10.87
C ARG A 205 -36.55 1.38 10.92
N ASP A 206 -37.72 0.91 10.51
CA ASP A 206 -38.02 -0.52 10.49
C ASP A 206 -37.15 -1.28 9.49
N ARG A 207 -36.92 -0.69 8.30
CA ARG A 207 -35.99 -1.22 7.30
C ARG A 207 -34.58 -1.39 7.87
N ARG A 208 -34.03 -0.36 8.53
CA ARG A 208 -32.70 -0.43 9.17
C ARG A 208 -32.65 -1.48 10.27
N ALA A 209 -33.70 -1.61 11.07
CA ALA A 209 -33.77 -2.61 12.14
C ALA A 209 -33.78 -4.05 11.57
N LEU A 210 -34.56 -4.28 10.51
CA LEU A 210 -34.59 -5.56 9.79
C LEU A 210 -33.26 -5.86 9.12
N GLU A 211 -32.67 -4.89 8.43
CA GLU A 211 -31.37 -5.00 7.77
C GLU A 211 -30.27 -5.36 8.77
N PHE A 212 -30.23 -4.68 9.92
CA PHE A 212 -29.32 -5.03 11.01
C PHE A 212 -29.53 -6.45 11.52
N THR A 213 -30.78 -6.88 11.70
CA THR A 213 -31.11 -8.22 12.19
C THR A 213 -30.70 -9.32 11.21
N ILE A 214 -30.89 -9.09 9.91
CA ILE A 214 -30.46 -10.00 8.84
C ILE A 214 -28.94 -10.11 8.85
N TYR A 215 -28.23 -8.98 8.84
CA TYR A 215 -26.77 -8.98 8.83
C TYR A 215 -26.17 -9.57 10.11
N ASP A 216 -26.74 -9.31 11.29
CA ASP A 216 -26.29 -9.94 12.53
C ASP A 216 -26.46 -11.47 12.49
N ARG A 217 -27.58 -11.96 11.94
CA ARG A 217 -27.80 -13.39 11.75
C ARG A 217 -26.80 -14.00 10.76
N GLU A 218 -26.62 -13.39 9.60
CA GLU A 218 -25.65 -13.87 8.59
C GLU A 218 -24.22 -13.85 9.13
N LEU A 219 -23.86 -12.82 9.90
CA LEU A 219 -22.56 -12.72 10.57
C LEU A 219 -22.37 -13.83 11.61
N LYS A 220 -23.41 -14.17 12.40
CA LYS A 220 -23.37 -15.29 13.35
C LYS A 220 -23.22 -16.63 12.64
N GLU A 221 -23.97 -16.86 11.56
CA GLU A 221 -23.89 -18.10 10.78
C GLU A 221 -22.52 -18.27 10.11
N THR A 222 -21.97 -17.20 9.54
CA THR A 222 -20.62 -17.21 8.93
C THR A 222 -19.52 -17.40 9.97
N ARG A 223 -19.63 -16.77 11.14
CA ARG A 223 -18.71 -17.01 12.27
C ARG A 223 -18.73 -18.46 12.74
N LYS A 224 -19.92 -19.05 12.88
CA LYS A 224 -20.05 -20.45 13.26
C LYS A 224 -19.41 -21.38 12.23
N LYS A 225 -19.66 -21.15 10.93
CA LYS A 225 -19.01 -21.91 9.85
C LYS A 225 -17.49 -21.75 9.87
N LEU A 226 -16.99 -20.56 10.17
CA LEU A 226 -15.55 -20.31 10.29
C LEU A 226 -14.94 -21.10 11.45
N GLU A 227 -15.60 -21.10 12.61
CA GLU A 227 -15.19 -21.87 13.80
C GLU A 227 -15.17 -23.37 13.50
N GLU A 228 -16.22 -23.91 12.86
CA GLU A 228 -16.27 -25.31 12.43
C GLU A 228 -15.13 -25.68 11.46
N ILE A 229 -14.75 -24.77 10.56
CA ILE A 229 -13.62 -24.99 9.64
C ILE A 229 -12.28 -24.94 10.40
N GLN A 230 -12.15 -24.04 11.38
CA GLN A 230 -10.95 -23.91 12.20
C GLN A 230 -10.75 -25.17 13.07
N THR A 231 -11.78 -25.63 13.77
CA THR A 231 -11.69 -26.86 14.59
C THR A 231 -11.37 -28.08 13.73
N ARG A 232 -11.99 -28.21 12.54
CA ARG A 232 -11.66 -29.29 11.60
C ARG A 232 -10.22 -29.22 11.11
N ARG A 233 -9.69 -28.01 10.89
CA ARG A 233 -8.30 -27.80 10.49
C ARG A 233 -7.33 -28.17 11.61
N GLU A 234 -7.65 -27.81 12.85
CA GLU A 234 -6.86 -28.17 14.04
C GLU A 234 -6.82 -29.69 14.23
N GLN A 235 -7.98 -30.35 14.21
CA GLN A 235 -8.08 -31.81 14.27
C GLN A 235 -7.32 -32.51 13.14
N SER A 236 -7.43 -31.99 11.91
CA SER A 236 -6.67 -32.53 10.77
C SER A 236 -5.16 -32.32 10.93
N SER A 237 -4.73 -31.19 11.48
CA SER A 237 -3.33 -30.89 11.77
C SER A 237 -2.77 -31.82 12.86
N GLU A 238 -3.54 -32.05 13.92
CA GLU A 238 -3.18 -33.01 14.99
C GLU A 238 -3.09 -34.43 14.45
N SER A 239 -4.11 -34.90 13.74
CA SER A 239 -4.10 -36.23 13.12
C SER A 239 -2.94 -36.40 12.13
N THR A 240 -2.62 -35.37 11.34
CA THR A 240 -1.46 -35.39 10.44
C THR A 240 -0.15 -35.45 11.22
N ALA A 241 -0.05 -34.73 12.35
CA ALA A 241 1.13 -34.75 13.21
C ALA A 241 1.32 -36.12 13.87
N GLU A 242 0.25 -36.76 14.32
CA GLU A 242 0.25 -38.13 14.85
C GLU A 242 0.71 -39.14 13.80
N ILE A 243 0.14 -39.10 12.60
CA ILE A 243 0.53 -39.97 11.49
C ILE A 243 2.01 -39.77 11.14
N ARG A 244 2.50 -38.52 11.12
CA ARG A 244 3.93 -38.23 10.88
C ARG A 244 4.83 -38.77 11.98
N ARG A 245 4.42 -38.67 13.25
CA ARG A 245 5.18 -39.26 14.37
C ARG A 245 5.24 -40.77 14.24
N ALA A 246 4.09 -41.42 14.04
CA ALA A 246 4.02 -42.87 13.83
C ALA A 246 4.85 -43.33 12.63
N ALA A 247 4.82 -42.59 11.51
CA ALA A 247 5.63 -42.88 10.33
C ALA A 247 7.13 -42.77 10.62
N LYS A 248 7.55 -41.78 11.41
CA LYS A 248 8.95 -41.62 11.84
C LYS A 248 9.37 -42.76 12.76
N ASP A 249 8.56 -43.10 13.76
CA ASP A 249 8.86 -44.19 14.70
C ASP A 249 8.97 -45.54 13.96
N CYS A 250 8.10 -45.79 12.98
CA CYS A 250 8.20 -46.95 12.08
C CYS A 250 9.49 -46.93 11.25
N ALA A 251 9.87 -45.78 10.68
CA ALA A 251 11.11 -45.67 9.91
C ALA A 251 12.35 -45.94 10.77
N ASP A 252 12.40 -45.39 11.98
CA ASP A 252 13.49 -45.62 12.94
C ASP A 252 13.55 -47.10 13.38
N ALA A 253 12.39 -47.76 13.52
CA ALA A 253 12.31 -49.19 13.83
C ALA A 253 12.78 -50.07 12.67
N ILE A 254 12.42 -49.72 11.43
CA ILE A 254 12.90 -50.40 10.22
C ILE A 254 14.43 -50.28 10.13
N GLU A 255 14.99 -49.09 10.36
CA GLU A 255 16.44 -48.91 10.29
C GLU A 255 17.19 -49.76 11.33
N LYS A 256 16.64 -49.88 12.55
CA LYS A 256 17.19 -50.78 13.58
C LYS A 256 17.13 -52.24 13.14
N LEU A 257 15.97 -52.70 12.67
CA LEU A 257 15.81 -54.08 12.19
C LEU A 257 16.73 -54.39 11.01
N GLU A 258 16.96 -53.43 10.11
CA GLU A 258 17.90 -53.59 9.01
C GLU A 258 19.36 -53.70 9.49
N ARG A 259 19.74 -52.96 10.54
CA ARG A 259 21.07 -53.10 11.18
C ARG A 259 21.21 -54.48 11.81
N ASP A 260 20.24 -54.90 12.61
CA ASP A 260 20.24 -56.21 13.27
C ASP A 260 20.28 -57.36 12.24
N LEU A 261 19.57 -57.21 11.12
CA LEU A 261 19.56 -58.18 10.04
C LEU A 261 20.91 -58.25 9.31
N ARG A 262 21.61 -57.12 9.13
CA ARG A 262 22.98 -57.11 8.61
C ARG A 262 23.95 -57.81 9.56
N ASP A 263 23.87 -57.52 10.85
CA ASP A 263 24.73 -58.12 11.86
C ASP A 263 24.51 -59.64 11.98
N ASN A 264 23.24 -60.07 11.93
CA ASN A 264 22.91 -61.50 11.93
C ASN A 264 23.38 -62.21 10.67
N ARG A 265 23.28 -61.58 9.49
CA ARG A 265 23.86 -62.13 8.25
C ARG A 265 25.37 -62.28 8.33
N LEU A 266 26.07 -61.32 8.94
CA LEU A 266 27.51 -61.42 9.15
C LEU A 266 27.86 -62.61 10.07
N LYS A 267 27.12 -62.75 11.17
CA LYS A 267 27.28 -63.89 12.10
C LYS A 267 26.98 -65.22 11.43
N GLU A 268 25.94 -65.28 10.60
CA GLU A 268 25.58 -66.48 9.84
C GLU A 268 26.71 -66.88 8.88
N ALA A 269 27.30 -65.92 8.16
CA ALA A 269 28.45 -66.18 7.29
C ALA A 269 29.67 -66.69 8.08
N GLN A 270 29.97 -66.07 9.23
CA GLN A 270 31.06 -66.54 10.11
C GLN A 270 30.82 -67.97 10.61
N MET A 271 29.59 -68.29 11.02
CA MET A 271 29.23 -69.64 11.43
C MET A 271 29.31 -70.65 10.27
N GLN A 272 28.96 -70.24 9.05
CA GLN A 272 29.13 -71.08 7.86
C GLN A 272 30.61 -71.39 7.57
N ASP A 273 31.48 -70.38 7.66
CA ASP A 273 32.93 -70.56 7.51
C ASP A 273 33.49 -71.49 8.60
N GLU A 274 33.07 -71.34 9.85
CA GLU A 274 33.44 -72.23 10.96
C GLU A 274 32.98 -73.67 10.72
N VAL A 275 31.75 -73.86 10.22
CA VAL A 275 31.23 -75.19 9.87
C VAL A 275 32.06 -75.82 8.76
N GLU A 276 32.43 -75.06 7.72
CA GLU A 276 33.26 -75.57 6.62
C GLU A 276 34.67 -75.94 7.09
N GLN A 277 35.29 -75.13 7.96
CA GLN A 277 36.58 -75.46 8.59
C GLN A 277 36.51 -76.73 9.44
N VAL A 278 35.46 -76.88 10.24
CA VAL A 278 35.26 -78.09 11.05
C VAL A 278 35.05 -79.30 10.14
N GLN A 279 34.24 -79.19 9.09
CA GLN A 279 34.04 -80.27 8.12
C GLN A 279 35.34 -80.69 7.43
N ALA A 280 36.19 -79.74 7.04
CA ALA A 280 37.51 -80.02 6.49
C ALA A 280 38.39 -80.77 7.51
N SER A 281 38.44 -80.30 8.76
CA SER A 281 39.21 -80.97 9.82
C SER A 281 38.72 -82.40 10.10
N VAL A 282 37.41 -82.64 10.03
CA VAL A 282 36.82 -83.97 10.20
C VAL A 282 37.22 -84.88 9.05
N SER A 283 37.20 -84.38 7.80
CA SER A 283 37.67 -85.13 6.63
C SER A 283 39.14 -85.54 6.77
N ASP A 284 40.01 -84.62 7.17
CA ASP A 284 41.44 -84.91 7.37
C ASP A 284 41.66 -85.97 8.45
N VAL A 285 40.96 -85.86 9.58
CA VAL A 285 41.03 -86.85 10.67
C VAL A 285 40.52 -88.22 10.20
N LEU A 286 39.45 -88.27 9.40
CA LEU A 286 38.93 -89.51 8.83
C LEU A 286 39.94 -90.17 7.88
N GLN A 287 40.54 -89.41 6.97
CA GLN A 287 41.60 -89.91 6.09
C GLN A 287 42.79 -90.44 6.89
N ARG A 288 43.20 -89.71 7.95
CA ARG A 288 44.31 -90.14 8.81
C ARG A 288 43.96 -91.42 9.57
N ARG A 289 42.73 -91.55 10.05
CA ARG A 289 42.22 -92.76 10.70
C ARG A 289 42.28 -93.95 9.74
N GLU A 290 41.86 -93.78 8.48
CA GLU A 290 41.91 -94.85 7.47
C GLU A 290 43.35 -95.25 7.13
N GLN A 291 44.27 -94.29 6.94
CA GLN A 291 45.69 -94.58 6.74
C GLN A 291 46.30 -95.37 7.91
N LEU A 292 45.96 -94.98 9.14
CA LEU A 292 46.39 -95.69 10.35
C LEU A 292 45.78 -97.09 10.43
N GLN A 293 44.52 -97.27 10.05
CA GLN A 293 43.89 -98.59 10.00
C GLN A 293 44.56 -99.51 8.97
N LEU A 294 44.90 -98.99 7.78
CA LEU A 294 45.64 -99.75 6.77
C LEU A 294 47.04 -100.15 7.27
N THR A 295 47.80 -99.21 7.85
CA THR A 295 49.11 -99.53 8.42
C THR A 295 49.02 -100.54 9.57
N ILE A 296 48.03 -100.42 10.46
CA ILE A 296 47.77 -101.43 11.51
C ILE A 296 47.48 -102.80 10.87
N ALA A 297 46.66 -102.84 9.82
CA ALA A 297 46.37 -104.07 9.10
C ALA A 297 47.63 -104.70 8.49
N ASP A 298 48.48 -103.90 7.83
CA ASP A 298 49.76 -104.33 7.25
C ASP A 298 50.71 -104.86 8.32
N TYR A 299 50.94 -104.11 9.41
CA TYR A 299 51.76 -104.56 10.53
C TYR A 299 51.21 -105.83 11.16
N SER A 300 49.88 -105.98 11.29
CA SER A 300 49.26 -107.19 11.81
C SER A 300 49.47 -108.40 10.90
N ALA A 301 49.49 -108.19 9.57
CA ALA A 301 49.78 -109.22 8.59
C ALA A 301 51.26 -109.61 8.61
N THR A 302 52.16 -108.63 8.71
CA THR A 302 53.61 -108.89 8.84
C THR A 302 53.92 -109.63 10.14
N LEU A 303 53.28 -109.26 11.26
CA LEU A 303 53.41 -109.96 12.54
C LEU A 303 52.89 -111.39 12.46
N ARG A 304 51.77 -111.63 11.79
CA ARG A 304 51.27 -112.99 11.53
C ARG A 304 52.25 -113.80 10.68
N GLY A 305 52.73 -113.23 9.57
CA GLY A 305 53.73 -113.87 8.71
C GLY A 305 55.03 -114.16 9.45
N GLY A 306 55.50 -113.23 10.28
CA GLY A 306 56.69 -113.37 11.12
C GLY A 306 56.53 -114.42 12.22
N LYS A 307 55.35 -114.51 12.86
CA LYS A 307 55.02 -115.59 13.80
C LYS A 307 55.07 -116.95 13.11
N SER A 308 54.40 -117.12 11.96
CA SER A 308 54.42 -118.37 11.21
C SER A 308 55.81 -118.73 10.65
N ALA A 309 56.63 -117.73 10.29
CA ALA A 309 58.02 -117.96 9.90
C ALA A 309 58.88 -118.42 11.10
N ARG A 310 58.67 -117.81 12.27
CA ARG A 310 59.36 -118.21 13.51
C ARG A 310 58.96 -119.61 13.98
N GLU A 311 57.68 -119.96 13.86
CA GLU A 311 57.18 -121.31 14.14
C GLU A 311 57.86 -122.34 13.23
N ARG A 312 57.83 -122.13 11.90
CA ARG A 312 58.51 -123.00 10.92
C ARG A 312 60.02 -123.12 11.20
N ALA A 313 60.70 -122.01 11.44
CA ALA A 313 62.13 -122.03 11.78
C ALA A 313 62.40 -122.79 13.08
N SER A 314 61.51 -122.69 14.08
CA SER A 314 61.64 -123.46 15.33
C SER A 314 61.43 -124.96 15.11
N GLU A 315 60.49 -125.34 14.24
CA GLU A 315 60.25 -126.73 13.85
C GLU A 315 61.44 -127.31 13.08
N GLU A 316 61.99 -126.56 12.12
CA GLU A 316 63.21 -126.95 11.40
C GLU A 316 64.40 -127.09 12.35
N LEU A 317 64.57 -126.15 13.28
CA LEU A 317 65.66 -126.20 14.25
C LEU A 317 65.52 -127.40 15.19
N ASN A 318 64.30 -127.75 15.59
CA ASN A 318 64.03 -128.97 16.33
C ASN A 318 64.34 -130.24 15.52
N ARG A 319 63.94 -130.29 14.24
CA ARG A 319 64.29 -131.41 13.34
C ARG A 319 65.79 -131.57 13.17
N VAL A 320 66.52 -130.48 12.95
CA VAL A 320 67.98 -130.50 12.81
C VAL A 320 68.64 -130.93 14.11
N ARG A 321 68.16 -130.45 15.27
CA ARG A 321 68.64 -130.93 16.58
C ARG A 321 68.41 -132.43 16.76
N GLU A 322 67.27 -132.95 16.33
CA GLU A 322 66.96 -134.37 16.39
C GLU A 322 67.85 -135.19 15.46
N GLN A 323 68.14 -134.68 14.25
CA GLN A 323 69.11 -135.27 13.33
C GLN A 323 70.53 -135.25 13.89
N ILE A 324 70.97 -134.14 14.50
CA ILE A 324 72.27 -134.05 15.18
C ILE A 324 72.33 -135.10 16.29
N ASN A 325 71.32 -135.21 17.14
CA ASN A 325 71.26 -136.24 18.19
C ASN A 325 71.32 -137.67 17.62
N GLN A 326 70.67 -137.94 16.49
CA GLN A 326 70.74 -139.25 15.83
C GLN A 326 72.14 -139.53 15.27
N VAL A 327 72.77 -138.54 14.65
CA VAL A 327 74.13 -138.65 14.11
C VAL A 327 75.15 -138.79 15.24
N GLU A 328 75.00 -138.04 16.34
CA GLU A 328 75.84 -138.17 17.54
C GLU A 328 75.69 -139.54 18.19
N ARG A 329 74.48 -140.11 18.26
CA ARG A 329 74.26 -141.49 18.70
C ARG A 329 74.95 -142.50 17.79
N ARG A 330 74.81 -142.37 16.46
CA ARG A 330 75.53 -143.22 15.49
C ARG A 330 77.05 -143.09 15.63
N LEU A 331 77.56 -141.87 15.83
CA LEU A 331 78.99 -141.61 16.09
C LEU A 331 79.45 -142.24 17.40
N ALA A 332 78.63 -142.22 18.45
CA ALA A 332 78.92 -142.87 19.72
C ALA A 332 78.96 -144.40 19.60
N GLU A 333 78.15 -145.00 18.73
CA GLU A 333 78.17 -146.44 18.41
C GLU A 333 79.36 -146.85 17.53
N LEU A 334 79.71 -146.03 16.54
CA LEU A 334 80.82 -146.29 15.61
C LEU A 334 82.20 -146.00 16.21
N ARG A 335 82.33 -145.03 17.12
CA ARG A 335 83.60 -144.69 17.80
C ARG A 335 84.30 -145.88 18.49
N PRO A 336 83.61 -146.73 19.28
CA PRO A 336 84.25 -147.88 19.90
C PRO A 336 84.60 -148.99 18.89
N GLN A 337 83.81 -149.14 17.82
CA GLN A 337 84.13 -150.10 16.73
C GLN A 337 85.36 -149.65 15.95
N TYR A 338 85.46 -148.36 15.61
CA TYR A 338 86.64 -147.79 14.97
C TYR A 338 87.88 -147.88 15.87
N LYS A 339 87.76 -147.61 17.18
CA LYS A 339 88.87 -147.79 18.12
C LYS A 339 89.36 -149.23 18.20
N LYS A 340 88.46 -150.22 18.22
CA LYS A 340 88.81 -151.64 18.19
C LYS A 340 89.49 -152.04 16.86
N ALA A 341 88.96 -151.58 15.73
CA ALA A 341 89.55 -151.85 14.42
C ALA A 341 90.95 -151.24 14.29
N LYS A 342 91.15 -150.02 14.80
CA LYS A 342 92.46 -149.35 14.81
C LYS A 342 93.47 -150.03 15.74
N GLN A 343 93.03 -150.49 16.92
CA GLN A 343 93.88 -151.28 17.81
C GLN A 343 94.31 -152.61 17.17
N PHE A 344 93.40 -153.26 16.42
CA PHE A 344 93.72 -154.48 15.68
C PHE A 344 94.70 -154.23 14.51
N GLU A 345 94.58 -153.09 13.84
CA GLU A 345 95.51 -152.64 12.80
C GLU A 345 96.90 -152.35 13.40
N ASP A 346 96.98 -151.64 14.53
CA ASP A 346 98.24 -151.35 15.23
C ASP A 346 98.91 -152.64 15.76
N GLU A 347 98.14 -153.63 16.22
CA GLU A 347 98.64 -154.96 16.62
C GLU A 347 99.20 -155.76 15.42
N LEU A 348 98.52 -155.73 14.27
CA LEU A 348 98.99 -156.35 13.03
C LEU A 348 100.25 -155.67 12.47
N ALA A 349 100.32 -154.34 12.55
CA ALA A 349 101.49 -153.56 12.12
C ALA A 349 102.72 -153.87 12.97
N ASN A 350 102.55 -154.01 14.30
CA ASN A 350 103.63 -154.42 15.19
C ASN A 350 104.07 -155.87 14.94
N ALA A 351 103.13 -156.79 14.70
CA ALA A 351 103.45 -158.18 14.34
C ALA A 351 104.19 -158.30 12.99
N LEU A 352 103.89 -157.41 12.03
CA LEU A 352 104.61 -157.35 10.75
C LEU A 352 106.05 -156.84 10.93
N SER A 353 106.23 -155.80 11.77
CA SER A 353 107.55 -155.23 12.08
C SER A 353 108.46 -156.23 12.81
N ASP A 354 107.91 -157.08 13.68
CA ASP A 354 108.68 -158.13 14.37
C ASP A 354 109.07 -159.29 13.44
N ALA A 355 108.30 -159.55 12.38
CA ALA A 355 108.57 -160.59 11.40
C ALA A 355 109.64 -160.17 10.37
N GLU A 356 109.73 -158.88 10.05
CA GLU A 356 110.72 -158.34 9.09
C GLU A 356 112.14 -158.24 9.68
N HIS A 357 112.30 -158.22 11.01
CA HIS A 357 113.63 -158.20 11.65
C HIS A 357 114.32 -159.57 11.79
N ARG A 358 113.71 -160.67 11.33
CA ARG A 358 114.27 -162.05 11.41
C ARG A 358 114.71 -162.66 10.06
N ARG A 359 114.95 -161.85 9.05
CA ARG A 359 115.66 -162.23 7.81
C ARG A 359 116.58 -161.11 7.39
#